data_AF-A0A9D1Z158-F1
#
_entry.id   AF-A0A9D1Z158-F1
#
_cell.length_a   1.000
_cell.length_b   1.000
_cell.length_c   1.000
_cell.angle_alpha   90.00
_cell.angle_beta   90.00
_cell.angle_gamma   90.00
#
_symmetry.space_group_name_H-M   'P 1'
#
loop_
_entity.id
_entity.type
_entity.pdbx_description
1 polymer ?
#
loop_
_entity_poly.entity_id
_entity_poly.type
_entity_poly.pdbx_seq_one_letter_code
_entity_poly.pdbx_strand_id
1 'polypeptide(L)'
;MPMQLPIRILLRGLFALCSLIPMCPVARPVSDPMHPQPLSTVLQETERRFEVRITCKRFDPDTVQIRYGAFRIRPYSLDETLDNLLHPADLVWSRGTTSDGQLRITVQPYEYYRRTPADGERLLTWLAGLYDDRMSWERRRERLLTEAREALALDPFLRGVVSDPDVRLEREVRHDGYTTQNYALETLPGLYVCGTIYAPLTKAPHPLIVSPSGHWEGGRYRPDQQLRMATFARMGAVAVDMDIFGWGESERQVGREAHTRPYAMQLQALWSKCVTDWVVASRRDVDTRRMAVTGGSGGATHALLLALLDDRFAALAPVVHLVSHFDGGCPCESGRPVTLAGGGSCTPELLAAAMAPRPTLTVSDGGDWTSTYPTLEYPFLRRIWGFYGAEAAVRNVHFADERHDYGANKRRAVYAFFAETLGLDLAQADESRVTLLPEPALQSFGDELPEGALRSRAELERMLEKLK
;
A
#
# COMPACT_ATOMS: atom_id res chain seq x y z
N MET A 1 21.98 88.89 -67.38
CA MET A 1 23.31 89.03 -68.00
C MET A 1 23.94 87.64 -68.07
N PRO A 2 24.53 87.28 -69.22
CA PRO A 2 24.53 85.95 -69.83
C PRO A 2 25.75 85.12 -69.37
N MET A 3 25.83 83.79 -69.51
CA MET A 3 26.19 83.06 -70.73
C MET A 3 26.19 81.55 -70.38
N GLN A 4 25.43 80.72 -71.11
CA GLN A 4 25.90 79.78 -72.14
C GLN A 4 26.58 78.48 -71.63
N LEU A 5 25.85 77.38 -71.79
CA LEU A 5 26.30 76.00 -72.14
C LEU A 5 27.17 76.02 -73.44
N PRO A 6 27.83 74.92 -73.93
CA PRO A 6 27.70 73.46 -73.61
C PRO A 6 29.02 72.60 -73.71
N ILE A 7 28.86 71.25 -73.68
CA ILE A 7 29.59 70.18 -74.43
C ILE A 7 30.51 69.18 -73.65
N ARG A 8 29.95 67.97 -73.40
CA ARG A 8 30.41 66.57 -73.64
C ARG A 8 31.76 65.99 -73.13
N ILE A 9 31.64 64.84 -72.43
CA ILE A 9 32.21 63.47 -72.64
C ILE A 9 32.88 62.77 -71.41
N LEU A 10 32.32 61.57 -71.10
CA LEU A 10 32.78 60.33 -70.40
C LEU A 10 33.84 60.37 -69.27
N LEU A 11 33.57 59.66 -68.14
CA LEU A 11 33.94 58.23 -67.90
C LEU A 11 33.63 57.77 -66.45
N ARG A 12 33.00 56.57 -66.31
CA ARG A 12 33.08 55.50 -65.26
C ARG A 12 33.00 55.91 -63.76
N GLY A 13 32.16 55.36 -62.88
CA GLY A 13 31.57 54.03 -62.77
C GLY A 13 32.14 53.30 -61.53
N LEU A 14 31.42 53.27 -60.40
CA LEU A 14 31.54 52.26 -59.34
C LEU A 14 30.28 52.29 -58.43
N PHE A 15 29.38 51.32 -58.58
CA PHE A 15 28.28 51.05 -57.65
C PHE A 15 28.66 49.81 -56.83
N ALA A 16 28.65 49.95 -55.49
CA ALA A 16 28.90 48.86 -54.57
C ALA A 16 27.69 47.91 -54.52
N LEU A 17 27.93 46.64 -54.82
CA LEU A 17 26.96 45.55 -54.73
C LEU A 17 27.02 44.98 -53.30
N CYS A 18 25.99 45.23 -52.47
CA CYS A 18 25.81 44.53 -51.20
C CYS A 18 25.25 43.13 -51.48
N SER A 19 26.10 42.11 -51.39
CA SER A 19 25.72 40.70 -51.45
C SER A 19 25.04 40.26 -50.16
N LEU A 20 23.74 39.94 -50.25
CA LEU A 20 23.02 39.13 -49.28
C LEU A 20 23.58 37.71 -49.33
N ILE A 21 24.34 37.32 -48.30
CA ILE A 21 24.74 35.93 -48.08
C ILE A 21 23.52 35.21 -47.45
N PRO A 22 22.97 34.15 -48.07
CA PRO A 22 21.97 33.33 -47.40
C PRO A 22 22.67 32.62 -46.23
N MET A 23 22.22 32.88 -45.00
CA MET A 23 22.60 32.04 -43.87
C MET A 23 22.10 30.64 -44.15
N CYS A 24 23.01 29.72 -44.50
CA CYS A 24 22.72 28.30 -44.46
C CYS A 24 22.22 27.95 -43.04
N PRO A 25 21.12 27.21 -42.89
CA PRO A 25 20.76 26.67 -41.59
C PRO A 25 21.94 25.82 -41.12
N VAL A 26 22.49 26.13 -39.96
CA VAL A 26 23.49 25.29 -39.32
C VAL A 26 22.85 23.92 -39.16
N ALA A 27 23.32 22.94 -39.94
CA ALA A 27 22.90 21.56 -39.79
C ALA A 27 23.23 21.14 -38.36
N ARG A 28 22.19 20.86 -37.55
CA ARG A 28 22.40 20.23 -36.24
C ARG A 28 23.16 18.93 -36.50
N PRO A 29 24.20 18.60 -35.71
CA PRO A 29 24.89 17.33 -35.86
C PRO A 29 23.84 16.21 -35.79
N VAL A 30 23.74 15.42 -36.84
CA VAL A 30 22.92 14.21 -36.84
C VAL A 30 23.54 13.32 -35.78
N SER A 31 22.83 13.14 -34.66
CA SER A 31 23.28 12.22 -33.63
C SER A 31 23.45 10.85 -34.27
N ASP A 32 24.65 10.28 -34.18
CA ASP A 32 24.91 8.94 -34.68
C ASP A 32 23.88 7.99 -34.04
N PRO A 33 22.95 7.41 -34.82
CA PRO A 33 21.88 6.58 -34.28
C PRO A 33 22.41 5.28 -33.66
N MET A 34 23.70 4.99 -33.85
CA MET A 34 24.41 3.87 -33.25
C MET A 34 24.95 4.17 -31.85
N HIS A 35 25.10 5.43 -31.46
CA HIS A 35 25.62 5.80 -30.14
C HIS A 35 24.52 5.77 -29.07
N PRO A 36 24.83 5.35 -27.82
CA PRO A 36 23.92 5.54 -26.70
C PRO A 36 23.57 7.01 -26.50
N GLN A 37 22.30 7.30 -26.25
CA GLN A 37 21.81 8.65 -25.97
C GLN A 37 21.14 8.70 -24.60
N PRO A 38 21.22 9.84 -23.88
CA PRO A 38 20.41 10.05 -22.68
C PRO A 38 18.92 9.86 -22.98
N LEU A 39 18.19 9.21 -22.10
CA LEU A 39 16.75 8.97 -22.26
C LEU A 39 16.00 10.29 -22.44
N SER A 40 16.42 11.36 -21.75
CA SER A 40 15.85 12.72 -21.91
C SER A 40 15.82 13.18 -23.37
N THR A 41 16.88 12.91 -24.13
CA THR A 41 17.01 13.30 -25.54
C THR A 41 16.03 12.53 -26.41
N VAL A 42 15.92 11.21 -26.17
CA VAL A 42 15.01 10.33 -26.93
C VAL A 42 13.54 10.62 -26.58
N LEU A 43 13.25 10.94 -25.33
CA LEU A 43 11.91 11.34 -24.89
C LEU A 43 11.50 12.69 -25.46
N GLN A 44 12.38 13.70 -25.51
CA GLN A 44 12.08 14.99 -26.15
C GLN A 44 11.73 14.84 -27.63
N GLU A 45 12.41 13.93 -28.33
CA GLU A 45 12.07 13.62 -29.73
C GLU A 45 10.72 12.91 -29.83
N THR A 46 10.44 12.00 -28.89
CA THR A 46 9.14 11.32 -28.80
C THR A 46 7.99 12.30 -28.50
N GLU A 47 8.19 13.24 -27.58
CA GLU A 47 7.23 14.32 -27.27
C GLU A 47 6.88 15.13 -28.52
N ARG A 48 7.89 15.60 -29.25
CA ARG A 48 7.69 16.38 -30.48
C ARG A 48 6.97 15.58 -31.55
N ARG A 49 7.32 14.30 -31.70
CA ARG A 49 6.77 13.44 -32.76
C ARG A 49 5.31 13.09 -32.56
N PHE A 50 4.90 12.84 -31.32
CA PHE A 50 3.54 12.39 -31.00
C PHE A 50 2.68 13.47 -30.34
N GLU A 51 3.20 14.70 -30.21
CA GLU A 51 2.51 15.86 -29.63
C GLU A 51 2.01 15.60 -28.19
N VAL A 52 2.79 14.84 -27.43
CA VAL A 52 2.50 14.48 -26.03
C VAL A 52 3.44 15.17 -25.06
N ARG A 53 3.02 15.25 -23.80
CA ARG A 53 3.88 15.69 -22.69
C ARG A 53 4.34 14.51 -21.87
N ILE A 54 5.64 14.26 -21.79
CA ILE A 54 6.25 13.19 -21.02
C ILE A 54 6.81 13.76 -19.71
N THR A 55 6.56 13.07 -18.58
CA THR A 55 7.13 13.41 -17.28
C THR A 55 7.82 12.20 -16.69
N CYS A 56 9.09 12.33 -16.31
CA CYS A 56 9.80 11.29 -15.54
C CYS A 56 9.60 11.52 -14.03
N LYS A 57 9.31 10.46 -13.28
CA LYS A 57 9.16 10.49 -11.82
C LYS A 57 10.14 9.54 -11.16
N ARG A 58 10.75 9.98 -10.05
CA ARG A 58 11.61 9.17 -9.16
C ARG A 58 12.96 8.74 -9.74
N PHE A 59 13.38 9.31 -10.86
CA PHE A 59 14.71 9.15 -11.42
C PHE A 59 15.05 10.35 -12.31
N ASP A 60 16.34 10.54 -12.57
CA ASP A 60 16.84 11.52 -13.54
C ASP A 60 17.00 10.83 -14.91
N PRO A 61 16.27 11.25 -15.96
CA PRO A 61 16.36 10.63 -17.28
C PRO A 61 17.74 10.78 -17.95
N ASP A 62 18.58 11.72 -17.54
CA ASP A 62 19.95 11.83 -18.09
C ASP A 62 20.85 10.69 -17.62
N THR A 63 20.51 10.04 -16.50
CA THR A 63 21.26 8.88 -15.98
C THR A 63 20.97 7.57 -16.73
N VAL A 64 19.94 7.54 -17.58
CA VAL A 64 19.54 6.35 -18.34
C VAL A 64 20.02 6.47 -19.79
N GLN A 65 20.81 5.50 -20.24
CA GLN A 65 21.38 5.49 -21.60
C GLN A 65 20.63 4.51 -22.50
N ILE A 66 20.02 5.03 -23.56
CA ILE A 66 19.28 4.25 -24.55
C ILE A 66 20.16 3.99 -25.77
N ARG A 67 20.45 2.71 -26.02
CA ARG A 67 21.15 2.28 -27.25
C ARG A 67 20.16 2.16 -28.40
N TYR A 68 20.56 2.65 -29.57
CA TYR A 68 19.74 2.55 -30.79
C TYR A 68 18.38 3.25 -30.67
N GLY A 69 18.31 4.37 -29.95
CA GLY A 69 17.05 5.06 -29.61
C GLY A 69 16.18 5.36 -30.83
N ALA A 70 16.76 5.89 -31.90
CA ALA A 70 16.05 6.17 -33.15
C ALA A 70 15.39 4.92 -33.78
N PHE A 71 16.01 3.75 -33.66
CA PHE A 71 15.48 2.48 -34.20
C PHE A 71 14.36 1.87 -33.34
N ARG A 72 14.16 2.38 -32.13
CA ARG A 72 13.08 1.94 -31.21
C ARG A 72 11.78 2.70 -31.43
N ILE A 73 11.81 3.80 -32.17
CA ILE A 73 10.63 4.60 -32.50
C ILE A 73 9.80 3.90 -33.57
N ARG A 74 8.49 3.83 -33.36
CA ARG A 74 7.48 3.36 -34.32
C ARG A 74 6.62 4.53 -34.76
N PRO A 75 6.82 5.07 -35.98
CA PRO A 75 6.12 6.26 -36.48
C PRO A 75 4.60 6.25 -36.29
N TYR A 76 4.01 5.06 -36.28
CA TYR A 76 2.56 4.82 -36.28
C TYR A 76 1.99 4.48 -34.89
N SER A 77 2.83 4.34 -33.85
CA SER A 77 2.39 3.91 -32.52
C SER A 77 3.24 4.51 -31.42
N LEU A 78 2.63 5.40 -30.62
CA LEU A 78 3.24 5.91 -29.40
C LEU A 78 3.52 4.78 -28.40
N ASP A 79 2.59 3.84 -28.27
CA ASP A 79 2.66 2.77 -27.28
C ASP A 79 3.81 1.82 -27.56
N GLU A 80 3.93 1.35 -28.81
CA GLU A 80 5.07 0.53 -29.21
C GLU A 80 6.39 1.30 -29.09
N THR A 81 6.38 2.61 -29.36
CA THR A 81 7.57 3.45 -29.17
C THR A 81 7.98 3.49 -27.70
N LEU A 82 7.04 3.76 -26.79
CA LEU A 82 7.28 3.82 -25.36
C LEU A 82 7.71 2.45 -24.83
N ASP A 83 7.05 1.36 -25.21
CA ASP A 83 7.42 0.00 -24.80
C ASP A 83 8.84 -0.37 -25.24
N ASN A 84 9.20 -0.09 -26.50
CA ASN A 84 10.53 -0.39 -27.04
C ASN A 84 11.64 0.44 -26.38
N LEU A 85 11.33 1.67 -25.94
CA LEU A 85 12.26 2.58 -25.29
C LEU A 85 12.42 2.26 -23.80
N LEU A 86 11.31 1.99 -23.11
CA LEU A 86 11.24 2.04 -21.65
C LEU A 86 11.41 0.66 -21.01
N HIS A 87 10.75 -0.39 -21.51
CA HIS A 87 10.83 -1.72 -20.91
C HIS A 87 12.27 -2.26 -20.84
N PRO A 88 13.12 -2.10 -21.88
CA PRO A 88 14.52 -2.56 -21.80
C PRO A 88 15.39 -1.78 -20.80
N ALA A 89 14.87 -0.69 -20.25
CA ALA A 89 15.52 0.13 -19.22
C ALA A 89 14.87 -0.04 -17.83
N ASP A 90 14.02 -1.06 -17.64
CA ASP A 90 13.24 -1.26 -16.40
C ASP A 90 12.36 -0.05 -16.04
N LEU A 91 11.83 0.61 -17.08
CA LEU A 91 10.90 1.73 -16.97
C LEU A 91 9.53 1.33 -17.52
N VAL A 92 8.49 1.85 -16.88
CA VAL A 92 7.10 1.70 -17.29
C VAL A 92 6.47 3.07 -17.52
N TRP A 93 5.32 3.09 -18.19
CA TRP A 93 4.61 4.32 -18.49
C TRP A 93 3.10 4.21 -18.27
N SER A 94 2.47 5.35 -18.01
CA SER A 94 1.01 5.47 -17.90
C SER A 94 0.49 6.74 -18.58
N ARG A 95 -0.73 6.67 -19.08
CA ARG A 95 -1.43 7.80 -19.68
C ARG A 95 -2.21 8.58 -18.62
N GLY A 96 -2.26 9.88 -18.80
CA GLY A 96 -3.17 10.77 -18.11
C GLY A 96 -3.49 11.98 -18.98
N THR A 97 -4.25 12.91 -18.43
CA THR A 97 -4.63 14.15 -19.13
C THR A 97 -4.20 15.32 -18.26
N THR A 98 -3.57 16.32 -18.86
CA THR A 98 -3.28 17.59 -18.18
C THR A 98 -4.55 18.42 -18.02
N SER A 99 -4.51 19.46 -17.18
CA SER A 99 -5.64 20.36 -16.93
C SER A 99 -6.16 21.08 -18.17
N ASP A 100 -5.31 21.24 -19.18
CA ASP A 100 -5.61 21.82 -20.50
C ASP A 100 -6.03 20.77 -21.55
N GLY A 101 -6.22 19.50 -21.15
CA GLY A 101 -6.72 18.45 -22.03
C GLY A 101 -5.65 17.72 -22.86
N GLN A 102 -4.37 18.09 -22.77
CA GLN A 102 -3.29 17.43 -23.50
C GLN A 102 -2.99 16.03 -22.94
N LEU A 103 -2.64 15.09 -23.82
CA LEU A 103 -2.19 13.76 -23.42
C LEU A 103 -0.85 13.87 -22.66
N ARG A 104 -0.86 13.38 -21.43
CA ARG A 104 0.32 13.27 -20.57
C ARG A 104 0.76 11.82 -20.45
N ILE A 105 2.05 11.58 -20.61
CA ILE A 105 2.70 10.30 -20.31
C ILE A 105 3.54 10.48 -19.05
N THR A 106 3.36 9.60 -18.08
CA THR A 106 4.25 9.52 -16.91
C THR A 106 5.15 8.32 -17.07
N VAL A 107 6.46 8.53 -17.03
CA VAL A 107 7.49 7.48 -17.04
C VAL A 107 8.07 7.32 -15.64
N GLN A 108 8.25 6.09 -15.21
CA GLN A 108 8.77 5.77 -13.87
C GLN A 108 9.46 4.40 -13.86
N PRO A 109 10.28 4.10 -12.83
CA PRO A 109 10.83 2.76 -12.65
C PRO A 109 9.74 1.70 -12.53
N TYR A 110 10.05 0.48 -12.97
CA TYR A 110 9.22 -0.69 -12.75
C TYR A 110 8.96 -0.90 -11.25
N GLU A 111 7.70 -1.17 -10.92
CA GLU A 111 7.24 -1.40 -9.56
C GLU A 111 6.75 -2.85 -9.45
N TYR A 112 7.54 -3.74 -8.86
CA TYR A 112 7.20 -5.18 -8.79
C TYR A 112 5.83 -5.48 -8.17
N TYR A 113 5.38 -4.61 -7.26
CA TYR A 113 4.11 -4.72 -6.54
C TYR A 113 2.91 -4.14 -7.29
N ARG A 114 3.11 -3.48 -8.44
CA ARG A 114 2.04 -2.79 -9.18
C ARG A 114 1.93 -3.32 -10.60
N ARG A 115 0.70 -3.68 -10.96
CA ARG A 115 0.29 -4.12 -12.29
C ARG A 115 -0.90 -3.27 -12.75
N THR A 116 -1.42 -3.53 -13.95
CA THR A 116 -2.61 -2.85 -14.46
C THR A 116 -3.89 -3.60 -14.08
N PRO A 117 -5.07 -2.93 -14.06
CA PRO A 117 -6.36 -3.61 -13.95
C PRO A 117 -6.54 -4.77 -14.94
N ALA A 118 -6.04 -4.61 -16.18
CA ALA A 118 -6.11 -5.66 -17.21
C ALA A 118 -5.21 -6.86 -16.88
N ASP A 119 -4.05 -6.66 -16.24
CA ASP A 119 -3.26 -7.76 -15.69
C ASP A 119 -4.01 -8.46 -14.57
N GLY A 120 -4.67 -7.71 -13.70
CA GLY A 120 -5.51 -8.23 -12.63
C GLY A 120 -6.63 -9.14 -13.13
N GLU A 121 -7.37 -8.68 -14.14
CA GLU A 121 -8.42 -9.47 -14.80
C GLU A 121 -7.87 -10.77 -15.41
N ARG A 122 -6.75 -10.71 -16.13
CA ARG A 122 -6.09 -11.91 -16.68
C ARG A 122 -5.64 -12.87 -15.58
N LEU A 123 -5.07 -12.34 -14.49
CA LEU A 123 -4.64 -13.14 -13.35
C LEU A 123 -5.82 -13.84 -12.68
N LEU A 124 -6.90 -13.11 -12.36
CA LEU A 124 -8.09 -13.69 -11.74
C LEU A 124 -8.77 -14.72 -12.66
N THR A 125 -8.77 -14.50 -13.97
CA THR A 125 -9.28 -15.45 -14.96
C THR A 125 -8.45 -16.73 -14.96
N TRP A 126 -7.12 -16.61 -14.98
CA TRP A 126 -6.22 -17.77 -14.91
C TRP A 126 -6.38 -18.53 -13.60
N LEU A 127 -6.42 -17.83 -12.46
CA LEU A 127 -6.62 -18.43 -11.13
C LEU A 127 -7.96 -19.17 -11.04
N ALA A 128 -9.04 -18.57 -11.54
CA ALA A 128 -10.36 -19.19 -11.54
C ALA A 128 -10.39 -20.51 -12.35
N GLY A 129 -9.54 -20.66 -13.36
CA GLY A 129 -9.38 -21.89 -14.14
C GLY A 129 -8.57 -22.99 -13.45
N LEU A 130 -7.98 -22.73 -12.27
CA LEU A 130 -7.21 -23.73 -11.51
C LEU A 130 -8.10 -24.61 -10.60
N TYR A 131 -9.34 -24.19 -10.34
CA TYR A 131 -10.27 -24.88 -9.44
C TYR A 131 -11.72 -24.56 -9.80
N ASP A 132 -12.56 -25.60 -9.81
CA ASP A 132 -13.97 -25.53 -10.22
C ASP A 132 -14.95 -26.01 -9.14
N ASP A 133 -14.42 -26.55 -8.05
CA ASP A 133 -15.21 -27.08 -6.95
C ASP A 133 -14.47 -26.91 -5.61
N ARG A 134 -15.17 -27.26 -4.53
CA ARG A 134 -14.60 -27.21 -3.18
C ARG A 134 -13.33 -28.04 -3.03
N MET A 135 -13.29 -29.23 -3.64
CA MET A 135 -12.18 -30.16 -3.44
C MET A 135 -10.89 -29.65 -4.10
N SER A 136 -10.99 -29.15 -5.34
CA SER A 136 -9.88 -28.53 -6.08
C SER A 136 -9.44 -27.22 -5.43
N TRP A 137 -10.39 -26.41 -4.95
CA TRP A 137 -10.08 -25.22 -4.18
C TRP A 137 -9.35 -25.54 -2.87
N GLU A 138 -9.77 -26.53 -2.08
CA GLU A 138 -9.10 -26.86 -0.81
C GLU A 138 -7.65 -27.32 -1.02
N ARG A 139 -7.35 -28.04 -2.11
CA ARG A 139 -5.96 -28.38 -2.48
C ARG A 139 -5.13 -27.15 -2.82
N ARG A 140 -5.70 -26.22 -3.60
CA ARG A 140 -5.07 -24.93 -3.92
C ARG A 140 -4.84 -24.13 -2.64
N ARG A 141 -5.85 -24.07 -1.77
CA ARG A 141 -5.85 -23.35 -0.49
C ARG A 141 -4.76 -23.85 0.45
N GLU A 142 -4.63 -25.16 0.63
CA GLU A 142 -3.56 -25.74 1.45
C GLU A 142 -2.17 -25.32 0.95
N ARG A 143 -1.94 -25.45 -0.36
CA ARG A 143 -0.69 -25.03 -1.00
C ARG A 143 -0.42 -23.53 -0.81
N LEU A 144 -1.44 -22.69 -1.01
CA LEU A 144 -1.34 -21.24 -0.80
C LEU A 144 -0.98 -20.90 0.64
N LEU A 145 -1.66 -21.49 1.63
CA LEU A 145 -1.41 -21.21 3.04
C LEU A 145 0.01 -21.60 3.45
N THR A 146 0.47 -22.77 3.03
CA THR A 146 1.83 -23.26 3.31
C THR A 146 2.88 -22.36 2.65
N GLU A 147 2.82 -22.17 1.34
CA GLU A 147 3.83 -21.41 0.61
C GLU A 147 3.81 -19.91 0.96
N ALA A 148 2.65 -19.33 1.30
CA ALA A 148 2.55 -17.94 1.76
C ALA A 148 3.25 -17.75 3.12
N ARG A 149 3.08 -18.70 4.06
CA ARG A 149 3.75 -18.67 5.37
C ARG A 149 5.26 -18.86 5.24
N GLU A 150 5.68 -19.79 4.38
CA GLU A 150 7.10 -19.99 4.04
C GLU A 150 7.72 -18.73 3.41
N ALA A 151 7.03 -18.11 2.45
CA ALA A 151 7.47 -16.89 1.78
C ALA A 151 7.57 -15.69 2.74
N LEU A 152 6.65 -15.60 3.72
CA LEU A 152 6.75 -14.60 4.79
C LEU A 152 7.99 -14.85 5.68
N ALA A 153 8.44 -16.10 5.78
CA ALA A 153 9.66 -16.54 6.46
C ALA A 153 9.74 -16.05 7.91
N LEU A 154 8.64 -16.19 8.66
CA LEU A 154 8.50 -15.63 10.00
C LEU A 154 9.19 -16.48 11.10
N ASP A 155 9.53 -17.74 10.82
CA ASP A 155 10.06 -18.68 11.82
C ASP A 155 11.29 -18.19 12.61
N PRO A 156 12.31 -17.55 11.99
CA PRO A 156 13.42 -16.94 12.72
C PRO A 156 12.97 -15.93 13.78
N PHE A 157 11.97 -15.12 13.44
CA PHE A 157 11.43 -14.10 14.32
C PHE A 157 10.62 -14.73 15.45
N LEU A 158 9.80 -15.74 15.14
CA LEU A 158 9.02 -16.48 16.14
C LEU A 158 9.92 -17.15 17.18
N ARG A 159 11.04 -17.75 16.76
CA ARG A 159 12.03 -18.33 17.70
C ARG A 159 12.72 -17.27 18.56
N GLY A 160 12.82 -16.05 18.06
CA GLY A 160 13.41 -14.92 18.78
C GLY A 160 12.43 -14.21 19.73
N VAL A 161 11.14 -14.57 19.72
CA VAL A 161 10.17 -13.97 20.64
C VAL A 161 10.56 -14.29 22.07
N VAL A 162 10.56 -13.28 22.94
CA VAL A 162 10.89 -13.45 24.35
C VAL A 162 9.83 -14.31 25.03
N SER A 163 10.26 -15.28 25.86
CA SER A 163 9.33 -16.18 26.55
C SER A 163 8.62 -15.55 27.74
N ASP A 164 9.22 -14.50 28.32
CA ASP A 164 8.68 -13.71 29.43
C ASP A 164 8.82 -12.22 29.06
N PRO A 165 7.82 -11.62 28.39
CA PRO A 165 7.93 -10.26 27.87
C PRO A 165 7.83 -9.21 28.98
N ASP A 166 8.65 -8.15 28.94
CA ASP A 166 8.34 -6.92 29.66
C ASP A 166 7.05 -6.31 29.07
N VAL A 167 6.02 -6.21 29.90
CA VAL A 167 4.73 -5.62 29.55
C VAL A 167 4.47 -4.44 30.45
N ARG A 168 4.42 -3.26 29.86
CA ARG A 168 4.04 -2.02 30.54
C ARG A 168 2.61 -1.69 30.22
N LEU A 169 1.80 -1.57 31.25
CA LEU A 169 0.41 -1.14 31.14
C LEU A 169 0.24 0.19 31.83
N GLU A 170 -0.22 1.18 31.08
CA GLU A 170 -0.56 2.47 31.65
C GLU A 170 -1.85 2.41 32.46
N ARG A 171 -2.14 3.49 33.19
CA ARG A 171 -3.40 3.62 33.90
C ARG A 171 -4.58 3.59 32.92
N GLU A 172 -5.60 2.79 33.25
CA GLU A 172 -6.86 2.81 32.52
C GLU A 172 -7.57 4.18 32.67
N VAL A 173 -7.96 4.75 31.54
CA VAL A 173 -8.71 6.01 31.45
C VAL A 173 -10.15 5.70 31.03
N ARG A 174 -11.11 6.18 31.82
CA ARG A 174 -12.54 5.96 31.58
C ARG A 174 -13.14 7.09 30.76
N HIS A 175 -13.96 6.73 29.77
CA HIS A 175 -14.70 7.63 28.88
C HIS A 175 -16.20 7.34 28.94
N ASP A 176 -17.01 8.00 28.09
CA ASP A 176 -18.42 7.63 27.89
C ASP A 176 -18.49 6.25 27.21
N GLY A 177 -18.85 5.21 27.97
CA GLY A 177 -19.15 3.87 27.45
C GLY A 177 -17.96 2.94 27.20
N TYR A 178 -16.72 3.41 27.36
CA TYR A 178 -15.51 2.60 27.16
C TYR A 178 -14.32 3.07 28.03
N THR A 179 -13.25 2.29 28.05
CA THR A 179 -11.94 2.67 28.60
C THR A 179 -10.85 2.62 27.54
N THR A 180 -9.76 3.35 27.78
CA THR A 180 -8.50 3.23 27.04
C THR A 180 -7.37 2.85 27.99
N GLN A 181 -6.49 1.96 27.56
CA GLN A 181 -5.27 1.60 28.29
C GLN A 181 -4.12 1.43 27.29
N ASN A 182 -3.10 2.29 27.39
CA ASN A 182 -1.92 2.17 26.55
C ASN A 182 -1.03 1.02 27.06
N TYR A 183 -0.30 0.40 26.14
CA TYR A 183 0.63 -0.66 26.46
C TYR A 183 1.92 -0.56 25.64
N ALA A 184 3.03 -1.00 26.25
CA ALA A 184 4.24 -1.37 25.54
C ALA A 184 4.54 -2.85 25.83
N LEU A 185 4.61 -3.66 24.77
CA LEU A 185 4.86 -5.10 24.83
C LEU A 185 6.22 -5.40 24.21
N GLU A 186 7.14 -5.96 24.99
CA GLU A 186 8.37 -6.54 24.45
C GLU A 186 8.05 -7.75 23.56
N THR A 187 8.66 -7.80 22.38
CA THR A 187 8.41 -8.86 21.38
C THR A 187 9.68 -9.66 21.12
N LEU A 188 10.72 -9.01 20.60
CA LEU A 188 12.09 -9.54 20.54
C LEU A 188 12.91 -8.88 21.66
N PRO A 189 14.08 -9.42 22.06
CA PRO A 189 14.90 -8.83 23.11
C PRO A 189 15.15 -7.33 22.89
N GLY A 190 14.58 -6.50 23.77
CA GLY A 190 14.64 -5.05 23.72
C GLY A 190 13.77 -4.36 22.67
N LEU A 191 13.00 -5.09 21.84
CA LEU A 191 12.13 -4.50 20.82
C LEU A 191 10.68 -4.50 21.28
N TYR A 192 10.09 -3.32 21.39
CA TYR A 192 8.74 -3.12 21.89
C TYR A 192 7.78 -2.69 20.79
N VAL A 193 6.57 -3.24 20.82
CA VAL A 193 5.40 -2.69 20.12
C VAL A 193 4.53 -1.93 21.11
N CYS A 194 4.14 -0.71 20.74
CA CYS A 194 3.26 0.14 21.55
C CYS A 194 1.89 0.25 20.90
N GLY A 195 0.85 0.41 21.70
CA GLY A 195 -0.53 0.48 21.23
C GLY A 195 -1.52 0.88 22.32
N THR A 196 -2.80 0.89 21.98
CA THR A 196 -3.89 1.18 22.92
C THR A 196 -4.96 0.09 22.87
N ILE A 197 -5.36 -0.38 24.04
CA ILE A 197 -6.54 -1.24 24.23
C ILE A 197 -7.73 -0.33 24.51
N TYR A 198 -8.81 -0.52 23.76
CA TYR A 198 -10.11 0.10 23.95
C TYR A 198 -11.07 -0.98 24.43
N ALA A 199 -11.67 -0.83 25.60
CA ALA A 199 -12.51 -1.89 26.20
C ALA A 199 -13.88 -1.37 26.63
N PRO A 200 -14.95 -2.18 26.50
CA PRO A 200 -16.24 -1.86 27.11
C PRO A 200 -16.14 -1.77 28.64
N LEU A 201 -17.05 -1.04 29.28
CA LEU A 201 -17.07 -0.89 30.75
C LEU A 201 -17.57 -2.14 31.50
N THR A 202 -18.21 -3.07 30.78
CA THR A 202 -18.76 -4.30 31.37
C THR A 202 -17.69 -5.38 31.49
N LYS A 203 -17.86 -6.30 32.44
CA LYS A 203 -16.96 -7.46 32.62
C LYS A 203 -17.44 -8.72 31.89
N ALA A 204 -18.35 -8.57 30.92
CA ALA A 204 -18.85 -9.69 30.14
C ALA A 204 -17.78 -10.19 29.16
N PRO A 205 -17.86 -11.42 28.64
CA PRO A 205 -17.00 -11.84 27.54
C PRO A 205 -17.29 -11.02 26.27
N HIS A 206 -16.25 -10.37 25.74
CA HIS A 206 -16.28 -9.46 24.62
C HIS A 206 -15.56 -10.04 23.39
N PRO A 207 -16.06 -9.81 22.17
CA PRO A 207 -15.27 -10.02 20.96
C PRO A 207 -13.96 -9.25 21.03
N LEU A 208 -12.94 -9.76 20.35
CA LEU A 208 -11.67 -9.04 20.15
C LEU A 208 -11.59 -8.56 18.71
N ILE A 209 -11.32 -7.27 18.51
CA ILE A 209 -11.05 -6.66 17.20
C ILE A 209 -9.61 -6.16 17.18
N VAL A 210 -8.76 -6.78 16.37
CA VAL A 210 -7.38 -6.33 16.15
C VAL A 210 -7.35 -5.39 14.95
N SER A 211 -6.74 -4.20 15.09
CA SER A 211 -6.71 -3.20 14.02
C SER A 211 -5.32 -2.65 13.70
N PRO A 212 -4.54 -3.36 12.84
CA PRO A 212 -3.31 -2.82 12.28
C PRO A 212 -3.58 -1.53 11.50
N SER A 213 -2.71 -0.53 11.67
CA SER A 213 -2.84 0.76 10.99
C SER A 213 -2.23 0.75 9.58
N GLY A 214 -2.83 1.49 8.66
CA GLY A 214 -2.23 1.83 7.35
C GLY A 214 -1.42 3.11 7.40
N HIS A 215 -0.70 3.42 6.31
CA HIS A 215 0.23 4.58 6.21
C HIS A 215 -0.46 5.94 6.07
N TRP A 216 -1.49 6.19 6.87
CA TRP A 216 -2.03 7.53 7.03
C TRP A 216 -1.21 8.33 8.04
N GLU A 217 -1.10 9.62 7.81
CA GLU A 217 -0.40 10.54 8.72
C GLU A 217 -0.94 10.42 10.15
N GLY A 218 -0.04 10.44 11.13
CA GLY A 218 -0.36 10.18 12.53
C GLY A 218 -0.54 8.71 12.91
N GLY A 219 -0.49 7.75 11.97
CA GLY A 219 -0.55 6.32 12.28
C GLY A 219 -1.78 6.00 13.14
N ARG A 220 -1.62 5.29 14.25
CA ARG A 220 -2.73 4.97 15.17
C ARG A 220 -3.27 6.18 15.96
N TYR A 221 -2.53 7.28 16.04
CA TYR A 221 -2.91 8.45 16.85
C TYR A 221 -3.97 9.32 16.19
N ARG A 222 -4.17 9.19 14.88
CA ARG A 222 -5.06 10.04 14.09
C ARG A 222 -6.53 9.91 14.54
N PRO A 223 -7.36 10.97 14.38
CA PRO A 223 -8.75 10.97 14.85
C PRO A 223 -9.61 9.82 14.34
N ASP A 224 -9.55 9.45 13.05
CA ASP A 224 -10.39 8.37 12.50
C ASP A 224 -10.04 6.98 13.04
N GLN A 225 -8.80 6.76 13.48
CA GLN A 225 -8.42 5.53 14.18
C GLN A 225 -9.11 5.48 15.55
N GLN A 226 -8.97 6.56 16.34
CA GLN A 226 -9.56 6.65 17.68
C GLN A 226 -11.09 6.50 17.62
N LEU A 227 -11.75 7.19 16.70
CA LEU A 227 -13.19 7.07 16.46
C LEU A 227 -13.59 5.63 16.18
N ARG A 228 -12.82 4.92 15.35
CA ARG A 228 -13.08 3.51 15.04
C ARG A 228 -12.90 2.59 16.25
N MET A 229 -11.78 2.69 16.95
CA MET A 229 -11.47 1.80 18.07
C MET A 229 -12.40 2.03 19.26
N ALA A 230 -12.63 3.28 19.63
CA ALA A 230 -13.57 3.63 20.70
C ALA A 230 -15.00 3.22 20.37
N THR A 231 -15.42 3.35 19.10
CA THR A 231 -16.76 2.91 18.68
C THR A 231 -16.91 1.40 18.79
N PHE A 232 -15.92 0.60 18.40
CA PHE A 232 -15.95 -0.84 18.63
C PHE A 232 -16.10 -1.20 20.12
N ALA A 233 -15.38 -0.50 21.00
CA ALA A 233 -15.52 -0.64 22.45
C ALA A 233 -16.91 -0.28 22.96
N ARG A 234 -17.47 0.84 22.50
CA ARG A 234 -18.84 1.23 22.84
C ARG A 234 -19.88 0.22 22.36
N MET A 235 -19.69 -0.38 21.19
CA MET A 235 -20.56 -1.44 20.64
C MET A 235 -20.42 -2.78 21.38
N GLY A 236 -19.37 -2.96 22.20
CA GLY A 236 -19.20 -4.14 23.05
C GLY A 236 -18.05 -5.08 22.68
N ALA A 237 -17.06 -4.63 21.91
CA ALA A 237 -15.85 -5.40 21.59
C ALA A 237 -14.61 -4.81 22.27
N VAL A 238 -13.70 -5.63 22.78
CA VAL A 238 -12.34 -5.18 23.06
C VAL A 238 -11.65 -4.91 21.72
N ALA A 239 -11.15 -3.71 21.50
CA ALA A 239 -10.40 -3.34 20.30
C ALA A 239 -8.95 -3.01 20.66
N VAL A 240 -8.00 -3.45 19.84
CA VAL A 240 -6.58 -3.17 20.03
C VAL A 240 -5.95 -2.66 18.75
N ASP A 241 -5.27 -1.52 18.84
CA ASP A 241 -4.39 -0.99 17.80
C ASP A 241 -2.93 -1.07 18.24
N MET A 242 -2.03 -0.83 17.28
CA MET A 242 -0.59 -0.84 17.52
C MET A 242 0.13 0.05 16.52
N ASP A 243 1.34 0.47 16.90
CA ASP A 243 2.23 1.23 16.04
C ASP A 243 2.61 0.44 14.77
N ILE A 244 2.81 1.19 13.69
CA ILE A 244 3.50 0.70 12.49
C ILE A 244 4.99 0.61 12.82
N PHE A 245 5.68 -0.42 12.35
CA PHE A 245 7.12 -0.57 12.59
C PHE A 245 7.89 0.65 12.05
N GLY A 246 8.73 1.26 12.89
CA GLY A 246 9.42 2.52 12.57
C GLY A 246 8.52 3.77 12.55
N TRP A 247 7.29 3.70 13.07
CA TRP A 247 6.42 4.86 13.29
C TRP A 247 6.05 4.97 14.77
N GLY A 248 5.54 6.12 15.18
CA GLY A 248 5.13 6.35 16.56
C GLY A 248 6.29 6.11 17.51
N GLU A 249 6.09 5.27 18.53
CA GLU A 249 7.11 5.01 19.53
C GLU A 249 8.16 3.99 19.06
N SER A 250 7.86 3.25 17.99
CA SER A 250 8.87 2.43 17.30
C SER A 250 9.97 3.28 16.69
N GLU A 251 9.66 4.50 16.22
CA GLU A 251 10.66 5.40 15.64
C GLU A 251 11.79 5.73 16.62
N ARG A 252 11.49 5.85 17.91
CA ARG A 252 12.49 6.09 18.97
C ARG A 252 13.45 4.90 19.14
N GLN A 253 13.03 3.69 18.80
CA GLN A 253 13.83 2.47 18.95
C GLN A 253 14.69 2.19 17.72
N VAL A 254 14.15 2.42 16.51
CA VAL A 254 14.78 1.96 15.26
C VAL A 254 14.91 3.03 14.17
N GLY A 255 14.33 4.22 14.36
CA GLY A 255 14.28 5.29 13.36
C GLY A 255 13.31 5.02 12.21
N ARG A 256 12.78 6.09 11.61
CA ARG A 256 11.74 6.02 10.58
C ARG A 256 12.14 5.23 9.34
N GLU A 257 13.42 5.28 8.98
CA GLU A 257 13.96 4.56 7.82
C GLU A 257 13.95 3.04 7.96
N ALA A 258 13.73 2.50 9.17
CA ALA A 258 13.59 1.06 9.36
C ALA A 258 12.32 0.51 8.69
N HIS A 259 11.26 1.33 8.59
CA HIS A 259 9.96 0.95 8.03
C HIS A 259 10.02 0.44 6.59
N THR A 260 10.99 0.91 5.80
CA THR A 260 11.16 0.51 4.39
C THR A 260 12.22 -0.57 4.19
N ARG A 261 12.65 -1.25 5.26
CA ARG A 261 13.66 -2.32 5.19
C ARG A 261 13.01 -3.70 4.96
N PRO A 262 13.76 -4.69 4.43
CA PRO A 262 13.19 -5.99 4.04
C PRO A 262 12.52 -6.79 5.16
N TYR A 263 12.85 -6.51 6.42
CA TYR A 263 12.29 -7.18 7.60
C TYR A 263 11.02 -6.50 8.14
N ALA A 264 10.62 -5.33 7.63
CA ALA A 264 9.49 -4.57 8.18
C ALA A 264 8.15 -5.34 8.09
N MET A 265 7.91 -6.02 6.96
CA MET A 265 6.71 -6.84 6.76
C MET A 265 6.62 -7.95 7.81
N GLN A 266 7.74 -8.59 8.12
CA GLN A 266 7.83 -9.67 9.07
C GLN A 266 7.64 -9.17 10.50
N LEU A 267 8.30 -8.06 10.87
CA LEU A 267 8.16 -7.48 12.21
C LEU A 267 6.73 -7.00 12.48
N GLN A 268 6.06 -6.36 11.53
CA GLN A 268 4.67 -5.95 11.73
C GLN A 268 3.70 -7.15 11.80
N ALA A 269 3.94 -8.21 11.03
CA ALA A 269 3.17 -9.45 11.14
C ALA A 269 3.40 -10.15 12.49
N LEU A 270 4.66 -10.22 12.95
CA LEU A 270 5.04 -10.73 14.27
C LEU A 270 4.34 -9.93 15.37
N TRP A 271 4.41 -8.61 15.33
CA TRP A 271 3.79 -7.73 16.32
C TRP A 271 2.29 -7.93 16.42
N SER A 272 1.60 -7.99 15.28
CA SER A 272 0.16 -8.27 15.26
C SER A 272 -0.15 -9.62 15.93
N LYS A 273 0.67 -10.65 15.69
CA LYS A 273 0.51 -11.97 16.31
C LYS A 273 0.81 -11.93 17.82
N CYS A 274 1.94 -11.36 18.24
CA CYS A 274 2.34 -11.25 19.64
C CYS A 274 1.32 -10.44 20.47
N VAL A 275 0.85 -9.31 19.94
CA VAL A 275 -0.19 -8.50 20.61
C VAL A 275 -1.48 -9.29 20.74
N THR A 276 -1.91 -10.00 19.69
CA THR A 276 -3.12 -10.83 19.73
C THR A 276 -2.99 -11.93 20.80
N ASP A 277 -1.87 -12.66 20.81
CA ASP A 277 -1.61 -13.72 21.79
C ASP A 277 -1.58 -13.18 23.22
N TRP A 278 -0.89 -12.06 23.43
CA TRP A 278 -0.79 -11.42 24.74
C TRP A 278 -2.15 -10.93 25.25
N VAL A 279 -2.95 -10.26 24.41
CA VAL A 279 -4.29 -9.81 24.80
C VAL A 279 -5.17 -11.01 25.16
N VAL A 280 -5.16 -12.06 24.34
CA VAL A 280 -5.94 -13.28 24.62
C VAL A 280 -5.48 -13.98 25.92
N ALA A 281 -4.18 -14.01 26.20
CA ALA A 281 -3.64 -14.64 27.40
C ALA A 281 -3.88 -13.82 28.67
N SER A 282 -3.80 -12.48 28.58
CA SER A 282 -3.87 -11.58 29.74
C SER A 282 -5.28 -11.16 30.12
N ARG A 283 -6.22 -11.16 29.17
CA ARG A 283 -7.59 -10.66 29.37
C ARG A 283 -8.62 -11.79 29.48
N ARG A 284 -9.22 -11.93 30.67
CA ARG A 284 -10.29 -12.92 30.94
C ARG A 284 -11.65 -12.53 30.37
N ASP A 285 -11.82 -11.28 29.94
CA ASP A 285 -13.02 -10.74 29.33
C ASP A 285 -13.01 -10.83 27.80
N VAL A 286 -12.05 -11.55 27.19
CA VAL A 286 -12.02 -11.80 25.74
C VAL A 286 -12.62 -13.17 25.40
N ASP A 287 -13.57 -13.17 24.47
CA ASP A 287 -14.14 -14.37 23.86
C ASP A 287 -13.39 -14.73 22.57
N THR A 288 -12.54 -15.74 22.66
CA THR A 288 -11.69 -16.21 21.54
C THR A 288 -12.47 -16.85 20.40
N ARG A 289 -13.77 -17.13 20.57
CA ARG A 289 -14.64 -17.59 19.47
C ARG A 289 -15.12 -16.45 18.59
N ARG A 290 -15.00 -15.20 19.05
CA ARG A 290 -15.46 -13.98 18.36
C ARG A 290 -14.30 -13.01 18.17
N MET A 291 -13.28 -13.45 17.46
CA MET A 291 -12.15 -12.61 17.08
C MET A 291 -12.35 -12.06 15.67
N ALA A 292 -12.02 -10.79 15.44
CA ALA A 292 -12.01 -10.20 14.11
C ALA A 292 -10.78 -9.32 13.90
N VAL A 293 -10.47 -9.09 12.63
CA VAL A 293 -9.37 -8.20 12.24
C VAL A 293 -9.82 -7.23 11.16
N THR A 294 -9.43 -5.96 11.28
CA THR A 294 -9.71 -4.93 10.28
C THR A 294 -8.57 -3.94 10.16
N GLY A 295 -8.28 -3.49 8.95
CA GLY A 295 -7.32 -2.44 8.72
C GLY A 295 -7.59 -1.79 7.37
N GLY A 296 -7.13 -0.56 7.22
CA GLY A 296 -7.31 0.21 6.00
C GLY A 296 -5.98 0.42 5.28
N SER A 297 -6.01 0.44 3.94
CA SER A 297 -4.78 0.57 3.12
C SER A 297 -3.75 -0.52 3.49
N GLY A 298 -2.49 -0.18 3.78
CA GLY A 298 -1.50 -1.16 4.25
C GLY A 298 -1.90 -1.92 5.52
N GLY A 299 -2.78 -1.35 6.35
CA GLY A 299 -3.38 -2.05 7.49
C GLY A 299 -4.27 -3.22 7.05
N ALA A 300 -4.89 -3.15 5.87
CA ALA A 300 -5.66 -4.25 5.31
C ALA A 300 -4.74 -5.41 4.87
N THR A 301 -3.56 -5.10 4.34
CA THR A 301 -2.51 -6.09 4.07
C THR A 301 -2.06 -6.78 5.36
N HIS A 302 -1.80 -6.02 6.42
CA HIS A 302 -1.45 -6.63 7.72
C HIS A 302 -2.60 -7.39 8.39
N ALA A 303 -3.86 -6.98 8.18
CA ALA A 303 -5.03 -7.75 8.60
C ALA A 303 -5.09 -9.12 7.90
N LEU A 304 -4.82 -9.15 6.58
CA LEU A 304 -4.70 -10.39 5.82
C LEU A 304 -3.54 -11.27 6.32
N LEU A 305 -2.34 -10.69 6.51
CA LEU A 305 -1.18 -11.43 7.01
C LEU A 305 -1.44 -12.04 8.39
N LEU A 306 -2.12 -11.31 9.28
CA LEU A 306 -2.50 -11.85 10.59
C LEU A 306 -3.46 -13.04 10.45
N ALA A 307 -4.48 -12.95 9.59
CA ALA A 307 -5.40 -14.06 9.34
C ALA A 307 -4.76 -15.25 8.61
N LEU A 308 -3.68 -15.04 7.86
CA LEU A 308 -2.86 -16.13 7.31
C LEU A 308 -2.07 -16.83 8.43
N LEU A 309 -1.64 -16.11 9.45
CA LEU A 309 -0.85 -16.65 10.57
C LEU A 309 -1.68 -17.25 11.70
N ASP A 310 -2.96 -16.87 11.79
CA ASP A 310 -3.81 -17.18 12.92
C ASP A 310 -5.22 -17.55 12.46
N ASP A 311 -5.61 -18.80 12.71
CA ASP A 311 -6.90 -19.33 12.28
C ASP A 311 -8.05 -19.02 13.24
N ARG A 312 -7.79 -18.35 14.38
CA ARG A 312 -8.82 -18.03 15.38
C ARG A 312 -9.77 -16.91 14.94
N PHE A 313 -9.41 -16.10 13.94
CA PHE A 313 -10.25 -14.99 13.48
C PHE A 313 -11.54 -15.47 12.82
N ALA A 314 -12.67 -15.15 13.43
CA ALA A 314 -14.01 -15.48 12.93
C ALA A 314 -14.49 -14.55 11.81
N ALA A 315 -13.98 -13.31 11.74
CA ALA A 315 -14.36 -12.35 10.70
C ALA A 315 -13.18 -11.44 10.30
N LEU A 316 -13.20 -10.94 9.06
CA LEU A 316 -12.18 -10.03 8.54
C LEU A 316 -12.82 -8.90 7.72
N ALA A 317 -12.38 -7.67 7.94
CA ALA A 317 -12.83 -6.52 7.16
C ALA A 317 -11.65 -5.68 6.63
N PRO A 318 -11.10 -5.98 5.44
CA PRO A 318 -10.04 -5.18 4.85
C PRO A 318 -10.65 -3.99 4.10
N VAL A 319 -10.10 -2.80 4.31
CA VAL A 319 -10.66 -1.55 3.80
C VAL A 319 -9.71 -0.87 2.82
N VAL A 320 -10.23 -0.49 1.66
CA VAL A 320 -9.55 0.25 0.57
C VAL A 320 -8.21 -0.38 0.15
N HIS A 321 -8.16 -1.73 0.10
CA HIS A 321 -7.03 -2.48 -0.42
C HIS A 321 -7.43 -3.89 -0.92
N LEU A 322 -6.45 -4.79 -0.96
CA LEU A 322 -6.46 -6.19 -1.42
C LEU A 322 -7.02 -6.43 -2.82
N VAL A 323 -6.36 -5.89 -3.85
CA VAL A 323 -6.72 -6.09 -5.27
C VAL A 323 -5.76 -7.01 -5.99
N SER A 324 -6.20 -7.56 -7.12
CA SER A 324 -5.39 -8.51 -7.93
C SER A 324 -4.14 -7.86 -8.56
N HIS A 325 -4.20 -6.56 -8.83
CA HIS A 325 -3.19 -5.82 -9.59
C HIS A 325 -2.30 -4.89 -8.73
N PHE A 326 -2.40 -4.95 -7.41
CA PHE A 326 -1.55 -4.17 -6.50
C PHE A 326 -1.33 -4.89 -5.16
N ASP A 327 -0.07 -5.21 -4.86
CA ASP A 327 0.33 -5.99 -3.67
C ASP A 327 0.65 -5.13 -2.45
N GLY A 328 0.64 -3.80 -2.59
CA GLY A 328 1.07 -2.83 -1.56
C GLY A 328 2.41 -2.20 -1.90
N GLY A 329 2.49 -0.88 -1.83
CA GLY A 329 3.63 -0.11 -2.34
C GLY A 329 4.79 0.00 -1.37
N CYS A 330 4.56 -0.28 -0.09
CA CYS A 330 5.57 -0.28 0.94
C CYS A 330 6.24 -1.66 1.08
N PRO A 331 7.56 -1.74 1.35
CA PRO A 331 8.21 -2.99 1.72
C PRO A 331 7.59 -3.69 2.94
N CYS A 332 6.85 -2.98 3.80
CA CYS A 332 6.13 -3.63 4.89
C CYS A 332 4.90 -4.43 4.43
N GLU A 333 4.42 -4.20 3.21
CA GLU A 333 3.24 -4.86 2.63
C GLU A 333 3.64 -5.97 1.65
N SER A 334 4.69 -5.72 0.86
CA SER A 334 5.10 -6.58 -0.26
C SER A 334 6.59 -6.94 -0.29
N GLY A 335 7.35 -6.60 0.76
CA GLY A 335 8.80 -6.88 0.84
C GLY A 335 9.15 -8.36 0.96
N ARG A 336 8.16 -9.23 1.19
CA ARG A 336 8.27 -10.69 1.06
C ARG A 336 7.42 -11.20 -0.10
N PRO A 337 7.86 -12.26 -0.80
CA PRO A 337 7.21 -12.75 -2.01
C PRO A 337 5.94 -13.60 -1.73
N VAL A 338 5.10 -13.18 -0.78
CA VAL A 338 3.91 -13.92 -0.34
C VAL A 338 2.93 -14.14 -1.50
N THR A 339 2.82 -13.20 -2.43
CA THR A 339 1.96 -13.31 -3.62
C THR A 339 2.54 -14.22 -4.71
N LEU A 340 3.76 -14.75 -4.56
CA LEU A 340 4.30 -15.80 -5.44
C LEU A 340 3.86 -17.21 -5.02
N ALA A 341 3.15 -17.34 -3.89
CA ALA A 341 2.69 -18.62 -3.36
C ALA A 341 1.86 -19.41 -4.39
N GLY A 342 2.12 -20.72 -4.40
CA GLY A 342 1.47 -21.71 -5.24
C GLY A 342 1.66 -21.48 -6.75
N GLY A 343 2.81 -20.95 -7.15
CA GLY A 343 3.15 -20.68 -8.56
C GLY A 343 2.67 -19.33 -9.09
N GLY A 344 2.29 -18.41 -8.19
CA GLY A 344 1.70 -17.11 -8.51
C GLY A 344 0.28 -17.00 -7.97
N SER A 345 0.01 -15.89 -7.28
CA SER A 345 -1.27 -15.58 -6.64
C SER A 345 -1.43 -14.05 -6.54
N CYS A 346 -2.41 -13.60 -5.76
CA CYS A 346 -2.64 -12.20 -5.44
C CYS A 346 -3.39 -12.07 -4.10
N THR A 347 -3.51 -10.85 -3.60
CA THR A 347 -4.13 -10.61 -2.29
C THR A 347 -5.61 -11.05 -2.17
N PRO A 348 -6.49 -10.97 -3.19
CA PRO A 348 -7.82 -11.59 -3.14
C PRO A 348 -7.82 -13.11 -2.96
N GLU A 349 -6.95 -13.84 -3.68
CA GLU A 349 -6.89 -15.29 -3.56
C GLU A 349 -6.32 -15.72 -2.21
N LEU A 350 -5.32 -15.00 -1.69
CA LEU A 350 -4.82 -15.20 -0.33
C LEU A 350 -5.86 -14.87 0.74
N LEU A 351 -6.69 -13.84 0.53
CA LEU A 351 -7.84 -13.53 1.39
C LEU A 351 -8.84 -14.68 1.40
N ALA A 352 -9.15 -15.24 0.24
CA ALA A 352 -10.01 -16.41 0.16
C ALA A 352 -9.39 -17.63 0.84
N ALA A 353 -8.09 -17.86 0.65
CA ALA A 353 -7.37 -18.96 1.31
C ALA A 353 -7.38 -18.81 2.83
N ALA A 354 -7.18 -17.59 3.34
CA ALA A 354 -7.29 -17.32 4.77
C ALA A 354 -8.72 -17.52 5.25
N MET A 355 -9.71 -16.85 4.64
CA MET A 355 -11.01 -16.66 5.28
C MET A 355 -12.13 -17.56 4.79
N ALA A 356 -12.17 -18.06 3.55
CA ALA A 356 -13.32 -18.83 3.07
C ALA A 356 -13.58 -20.09 3.94
N PRO A 357 -14.83 -20.35 4.39
CA PRO A 357 -16.09 -19.62 4.11
C PRO A 357 -16.51 -18.59 5.18
N ARG A 358 -15.62 -18.17 6.07
CA ARG A 358 -15.91 -17.26 7.19
C ARG A 358 -16.36 -15.86 6.70
N PRO A 359 -17.16 -15.13 7.51
CA PRO A 359 -17.58 -13.78 7.19
C PRO A 359 -16.44 -12.83 6.81
N THR A 360 -16.55 -12.17 5.66
CA THR A 360 -15.58 -11.18 5.17
C THR A 360 -16.30 -10.00 4.52
N LEU A 361 -15.94 -8.77 4.92
CA LEU A 361 -16.40 -7.54 4.28
C LEU A 361 -15.23 -6.82 3.63
N THR A 362 -15.20 -6.70 2.31
CA THR A 362 -14.27 -5.80 1.62
C THR A 362 -14.91 -4.44 1.42
N VAL A 363 -14.16 -3.37 1.67
CA VAL A 363 -14.61 -2.00 1.41
C VAL A 363 -13.74 -1.39 0.33
N SER A 364 -14.34 -0.79 -0.69
CA SER A 364 -13.64 -0.19 -1.82
C SER A 364 -14.18 1.19 -2.16
N ASP A 365 -13.44 1.97 -2.94
CA ASP A 365 -13.84 3.28 -3.45
C ASP A 365 -13.43 3.47 -4.92
N GLY A 366 -13.99 4.48 -5.58
CA GLY A 366 -13.68 4.77 -6.98
C GLY A 366 -12.42 5.61 -7.19
N GLY A 367 -11.84 6.16 -6.13
CA GLY A 367 -10.72 7.10 -6.20
C GLY A 367 -9.34 6.45 -6.12
N ASP A 368 -9.26 5.12 -5.97
CA ASP A 368 -8.00 4.39 -5.84
C ASP A 368 -7.96 3.07 -6.64
N TRP A 369 -6.96 2.23 -6.36
CA TRP A 369 -6.77 0.93 -7.01
C TRP A 369 -7.93 -0.05 -6.77
N THR A 370 -8.77 0.17 -5.77
CA THR A 370 -9.96 -0.63 -5.47
C THR A 370 -11.18 -0.26 -6.31
N SER A 371 -11.06 0.69 -7.24
CA SER A 371 -12.12 0.99 -8.22
C SER A 371 -12.58 -0.23 -9.03
N THR A 372 -11.73 -1.25 -9.19
CA THR A 372 -12.06 -2.50 -9.88
C THR A 372 -12.82 -3.52 -9.03
N TYR A 373 -12.88 -3.33 -7.71
CA TYR A 373 -13.36 -4.36 -6.78
C TYR A 373 -14.74 -4.92 -7.12
N PRO A 374 -15.75 -4.08 -7.42
CA PRO A 374 -17.10 -4.58 -7.70
C PRO A 374 -17.18 -5.49 -8.93
N THR A 375 -16.29 -5.29 -9.90
CA THR A 375 -16.32 -5.97 -11.21
C THR A 375 -15.32 -7.11 -11.31
N LEU A 376 -14.18 -7.04 -10.63
CA LEU A 376 -13.11 -8.04 -10.72
C LEU A 376 -13.00 -8.87 -9.44
N GLU A 377 -12.57 -8.25 -8.34
CA GLU A 377 -12.23 -8.96 -7.11
C GLU A 377 -13.46 -9.57 -6.39
N TYR A 378 -14.56 -8.84 -6.30
CA TYR A 378 -15.74 -9.30 -5.57
C TYR A 378 -16.41 -10.53 -6.22
N PRO A 379 -16.68 -10.56 -7.54
CA PRO A 379 -17.19 -11.76 -8.20
C PRO A 379 -16.26 -12.97 -8.04
N PHE A 380 -14.94 -12.75 -8.10
CA PHE A 380 -13.95 -13.80 -7.87
C PHE A 380 -14.04 -14.39 -6.46
N LEU A 381 -14.09 -13.54 -5.43
CA LEU A 381 -14.26 -13.98 -4.03
C LEU A 381 -15.60 -14.70 -3.82
N ARG A 382 -16.71 -14.15 -4.35
CA ARG A 382 -18.04 -14.76 -4.23
C ARG A 382 -18.06 -16.18 -4.80
N ARG A 383 -17.42 -16.42 -5.94
CA ARG A 383 -17.31 -17.76 -6.54
C ARG A 383 -16.65 -18.75 -5.57
N ILE A 384 -15.56 -18.35 -4.92
CA ILE A 384 -14.84 -19.22 -3.98
C ILE A 384 -15.69 -19.52 -2.74
N TRP A 385 -16.38 -18.52 -2.17
CA TRP A 385 -17.34 -18.77 -1.10
C TRP A 385 -18.52 -19.66 -1.54
N GLY A 386 -18.90 -19.60 -2.82
CA GLY A 386 -19.94 -20.45 -3.40
C GLY A 386 -19.59 -21.94 -3.42
N PHE A 387 -18.31 -22.32 -3.45
CA PHE A 387 -17.91 -23.71 -3.25
C PHE A 387 -18.30 -24.28 -1.88
N TYR A 388 -18.60 -23.41 -0.93
CA TYR A 388 -19.07 -23.76 0.41
C TYR A 388 -20.57 -23.47 0.62
N GLY A 389 -21.28 -22.95 -0.39
CA GLY A 389 -22.65 -22.44 -0.25
C GLY A 389 -22.74 -21.24 0.70
N ALA A 390 -21.68 -20.43 0.77
CA ALA A 390 -21.54 -19.34 1.74
C ALA A 390 -21.40 -17.96 1.08
N GLU A 391 -21.93 -17.76 -0.14
CA GLU A 391 -21.77 -16.52 -0.92
C GLU A 391 -22.20 -15.26 -0.16
N ALA A 392 -23.19 -15.38 0.73
CA ALA A 392 -23.68 -14.27 1.56
C ALA A 392 -22.67 -13.85 2.66
N ALA A 393 -21.73 -14.72 3.02
CA ALA A 393 -20.71 -14.44 4.02
C ALA A 393 -19.59 -13.53 3.48
N VAL A 394 -19.45 -13.36 2.16
CA VAL A 394 -18.53 -12.39 1.57
C VAL A 394 -19.30 -11.22 0.93
N ARG A 395 -18.97 -10.00 1.36
CA ARG A 395 -19.66 -8.77 0.95
C ARG A 395 -18.65 -7.74 0.48
N ASN A 396 -19.06 -6.92 -0.48
CA ASN A 396 -18.34 -5.70 -0.85
C ASN A 396 -19.25 -4.49 -0.65
N VAL A 397 -18.73 -3.45 0.00
CA VAL A 397 -19.34 -2.12 0.03
C VAL A 397 -18.44 -1.18 -0.76
N HIS A 398 -18.98 -0.65 -1.86
CA HIS A 398 -18.25 0.21 -2.78
C HIS A 398 -18.76 1.65 -2.73
N PHE A 399 -17.84 2.60 -2.51
CA PHE A 399 -18.10 4.02 -2.49
C PHE A 399 -17.54 4.69 -3.75
N ALA A 400 -18.30 4.64 -4.85
CA ALA A 400 -17.83 5.04 -6.18
C ALA A 400 -17.32 6.49 -6.27
N ASP A 401 -17.92 7.42 -5.51
CA ASP A 401 -17.58 8.85 -5.53
C ASP A 401 -16.56 9.26 -4.46
N GLU A 402 -16.09 8.29 -3.65
CA GLU A 402 -15.12 8.56 -2.59
C GLU A 402 -13.68 8.26 -3.01
N ARG A 403 -12.73 8.59 -2.12
CA ARG A 403 -11.30 8.40 -2.34
C ARG A 403 -10.66 7.58 -1.21
N HIS A 404 -9.36 7.36 -1.35
CA HIS A 404 -8.52 6.57 -0.45
C HIS A 404 -8.41 7.16 0.97
N ASP A 405 -9.29 6.72 1.86
CA ASP A 405 -9.32 7.08 3.27
C ASP A 405 -10.02 6.00 4.12
N TYR A 406 -10.00 6.16 5.44
CA TYR A 406 -10.86 5.41 6.35
C TYR A 406 -11.94 6.31 6.98
N GLY A 407 -12.63 7.07 6.13
CA GLY A 407 -13.66 8.02 6.47
C GLY A 407 -14.95 7.40 7.03
N ALA A 408 -15.90 8.26 7.42
CA ALA A 408 -17.10 7.88 8.16
C ALA A 408 -17.95 6.82 7.45
N ASN A 409 -18.07 6.90 6.12
CA ASN A 409 -18.81 5.91 5.33
C ASN A 409 -18.18 4.51 5.42
N LYS A 410 -16.86 4.43 5.24
CA LYS A 410 -16.10 3.18 5.38
C LYS A 410 -16.19 2.63 6.80
N ARG A 411 -16.07 3.48 7.82
CA ARG A 411 -16.22 3.07 9.23
C ARG A 411 -17.61 2.52 9.53
N ARG A 412 -18.68 3.20 9.09
CA ARG A 412 -20.07 2.74 9.24
C ARG A 412 -20.31 1.37 8.62
N ALA A 413 -19.76 1.11 7.43
CA ALA A 413 -19.86 -0.20 6.79
C ALA A 413 -19.24 -1.29 7.67
N VAL A 414 -18.07 -1.03 8.25
CA VAL A 414 -17.38 -1.98 9.14
C VAL A 414 -18.11 -2.14 10.48
N TYR A 415 -18.66 -1.06 11.05
CA TYR A 415 -19.50 -1.14 12.25
C TYR A 415 -20.70 -2.05 12.03
N ALA A 416 -21.45 -1.85 10.95
CA ALA A 416 -22.62 -2.67 10.64
C ALA A 416 -22.24 -4.15 10.46
N PHE A 417 -21.14 -4.43 9.74
CA PHE A 417 -20.66 -5.79 9.53
C PHE A 417 -20.24 -6.49 10.83
N PHE A 418 -19.48 -5.82 11.69
CA PHE A 418 -19.07 -6.41 12.97
C PHE A 418 -20.21 -6.49 13.97
N ALA A 419 -21.17 -5.57 13.95
CA ALA A 419 -22.39 -5.71 14.74
C ALA A 419 -23.13 -7.00 14.41
N GLU A 420 -23.33 -7.28 13.12
CA GLU A 420 -23.98 -8.50 12.66
C GLU A 420 -23.17 -9.76 12.97
N THR A 421 -21.86 -9.75 12.68
CA THR A 421 -21.02 -10.97 12.74
C THR A 421 -20.51 -11.32 14.14
N LEU A 422 -20.34 -10.33 15.01
CA LEU A 422 -19.83 -10.52 16.37
C LEU A 422 -20.91 -10.32 17.45
N GLY A 423 -22.12 -9.92 17.05
CA GLY A 423 -23.24 -9.63 17.96
C GLY A 423 -23.00 -8.37 18.80
N LEU A 424 -22.53 -7.29 18.17
CA LEU A 424 -22.30 -6.01 18.83
C LEU A 424 -23.56 -5.13 18.78
N ASP A 425 -23.68 -4.18 19.71
CA ASP A 425 -24.78 -3.22 19.73
C ASP A 425 -24.52 -2.05 18.77
N LEU A 426 -25.08 -2.13 17.55
CA LEU A 426 -24.96 -1.08 16.54
C LEU A 426 -25.55 0.26 17.01
N ALA A 427 -26.50 0.27 17.96
CA ALA A 427 -27.05 1.53 18.47
C ALA A 427 -26.02 2.35 19.26
N GLN A 428 -24.92 1.72 19.72
CA GLN A 428 -23.80 2.41 20.35
C GLN A 428 -22.77 2.97 19.37
N ALA A 429 -22.97 2.78 18.05
CA ALA A 429 -22.10 3.32 17.00
C ALA A 429 -22.31 4.83 16.79
N ASP A 430 -22.10 5.59 17.86
CA ASP A 430 -22.21 7.05 17.95
C ASP A 430 -20.83 7.66 18.21
N GLU A 431 -20.17 8.07 17.13
CA GLU A 431 -18.85 8.69 17.16
C GLU A 431 -18.82 10.05 17.89
N SER A 432 -19.97 10.73 18.06
CA SER A 432 -20.02 12.02 18.78
C SER A 432 -19.73 11.90 20.27
N ARG A 433 -19.77 10.67 20.81
CA ARG A 433 -19.47 10.32 22.20
C ARG A 433 -18.04 9.82 22.42
N VAL A 434 -17.23 9.80 21.37
CA VAL A 434 -15.82 9.43 21.46
C VAL A 434 -14.98 10.63 21.89
N THR A 435 -14.18 10.44 22.92
CA THR A 435 -13.15 11.41 23.32
C THR A 435 -11.92 11.24 22.44
N LEU A 436 -11.59 12.27 21.64
CA LEU A 436 -10.33 12.32 20.92
C LEU A 436 -9.21 12.75 21.88
N LEU A 437 -8.24 11.87 22.06
CA LEU A 437 -7.06 12.09 22.88
C LEU A 437 -5.95 12.71 22.05
N PRO A 438 -5.16 13.65 22.61
CA PRO A 438 -3.94 14.12 21.96
C PRO A 438 -2.91 12.98 21.92
N GLU A 439 -2.02 13.00 20.93
CA GLU A 439 -1.01 11.95 20.72
C GLU A 439 -0.21 11.57 21.98
N PRO A 440 0.28 12.51 22.82
CA PRO A 440 0.99 12.16 24.05
C PRO A 440 0.18 11.33 25.05
N ALA A 441 -1.16 11.43 25.02
CA ALA A 441 -2.03 10.64 25.89
C ALA A 441 -2.20 9.19 25.40
N LEU A 442 -1.74 8.88 24.19
CA LEU A 442 -1.76 7.54 23.58
C LEU A 442 -0.36 6.89 23.53
N GLN A 443 0.67 7.59 23.99
CA GLN A 443 2.03 7.08 24.11
C GLN A 443 2.19 6.25 25.40
N SER A 444 3.09 5.27 25.36
CA SER A 444 3.40 4.35 26.46
C SER A 444 4.78 4.58 27.08
N PHE A 445 5.71 5.11 26.32
CA PHE A 445 6.97 5.59 26.82
C PHE A 445 6.82 7.06 27.19
N GLY A 446 7.18 7.39 28.42
CA GLY A 446 7.47 8.78 28.79
C GLY A 446 8.71 9.29 28.06
N ASP A 447 9.45 10.17 28.71
CA ASP A 447 10.63 10.80 28.10
C ASP A 447 11.76 9.80 27.78
N GLU A 448 11.79 8.64 28.44
CA GLU A 448 12.82 7.62 28.28
C GLU A 448 12.27 6.26 27.85
N LEU A 449 13.06 5.55 27.03
CA LEU A 449 12.81 4.15 26.67
C LEU A 449 13.18 3.21 27.84
N PRO A 450 12.58 2.02 27.94
CA PRO A 450 13.00 0.97 28.87
C PRO A 450 14.53 0.76 28.88
N GLU A 451 15.12 0.42 30.04
CA GLU A 451 16.57 0.24 30.16
C GLU A 451 17.13 -0.74 29.10
N GLY A 452 16.46 -1.90 28.93
CA GLY A 452 16.80 -2.92 27.94
C GLY A 452 16.33 -2.67 26.51
N ALA A 453 15.67 -1.55 26.21
CA ALA A 453 15.16 -1.29 24.87
C ALA A 453 16.25 -1.04 23.84
N LEU A 454 16.01 -1.48 22.60
CA LEU A 454 16.80 -1.10 21.44
C LEU A 454 16.70 0.41 21.22
N ARG A 455 17.83 1.02 20.84
CA ARG A 455 17.98 2.47 20.62
C ARG A 455 18.49 2.80 19.22
N SER A 456 18.71 1.80 18.37
CA SER A 456 19.04 2.03 16.97
C SER A 456 18.65 0.88 16.05
N ARG A 457 18.45 1.22 14.76
CA ARG A 457 18.33 0.24 13.67
C ARG A 457 19.49 -0.75 13.63
N ALA A 458 20.71 -0.28 13.91
CA ALA A 458 21.91 -1.12 13.85
C ALA A 458 21.91 -2.21 14.94
N GLU A 459 21.35 -1.93 16.12
CA GLU A 459 21.17 -2.95 17.16
C GLU A 459 20.14 -4.00 16.74
N LEU A 460 19.00 -3.55 16.18
CA LEU A 460 18.01 -4.45 15.60
C LEU A 460 18.63 -5.35 14.53
N GLU A 461 19.34 -4.77 13.55
CA GLU A 461 19.93 -5.53 12.45
C GLU A 461 20.97 -6.55 12.94
N ARG A 462 21.78 -6.21 13.94
CA ARG A 462 22.68 -7.17 14.60
C ARG A 462 21.95 -8.29 15.34
N MET A 463 20.81 -8.00 15.95
CA MET A 463 19.97 -9.02 16.59
C MET A 463 19.33 -9.93 15.54
N LEU A 464 18.76 -9.38 14.47
CA LEU A 464 18.13 -10.15 13.41
C LEU A 464 19.12 -11.07 12.70
N GLU A 465 20.39 -10.65 12.55
CA GLU A 465 21.43 -11.51 11.98
C GLU A 465 21.70 -12.76 12.83
N LYS A 466 21.49 -12.70 14.15
CA LYS A 466 21.63 -13.86 15.05
C LYS A 466 20.43 -14.80 15.01
N LEU A 467 19.29 -14.36 14.44
CA LEU A 467 18.08 -15.17 14.33
C LEU A 467 18.03 -16.01 13.04
N LYS A 468 18.77 -15.57 12.01
CA LYS A 468 19.00 -16.31 10.77
C LYS A 468 19.79 -17.59 11.06
#